data_AF-A0A936IWJ5-F1
#
_entry.id   AF-A0A936IWJ5-F1
#
_cell.length_a   1.000
_cell.length_b   1.000
_cell.length_c   1.000
_cell.angle_alpha   90.00
_cell.angle_beta   90.00
_cell.angle_gamma   90.00
#
_symmetry.space_group_name_H-M   'P 1'
#
loop_
_entity.id
_entity.type
_entity.pdbx_description
1 polymer ?
#
loop_
_entity_poly.entity_id
_entity_poly.type
_entity_poly.pdbx_seq_one_letter_code
_entity_poly.pdbx_strand_id
1 'polypeptide(L)'
;MHNEKKLFAEAVSKLGYKSLPEGIFPLDGFGGILKDAKDREMRRVNRFVNGDGCLRRMKPVILDYIDYPKLNAFAFQYGERNFIAISAPGIALIYYAMYKLLSHPSILEEIGNPELEVDCLPASPLTTDIEVLIQSFYQYGGRFDSYFPKCEQRRRTAYLMATFAVNFIKTHEFRHLQAGHVEFLQDNFGYSGIDELRIFSDRREQAMIQQAFEMDADSFGMRILLSDALRYVQAEDAIDSDMRLVLTDSYRATQLTILSVYIVFKLFHLSMTPSNDWELATHPPPYVRNLMQMANVKTLLEDWNQSDLSDQLQGIIARVITIVEQQLEEAFGVAMDRLSLKVLIDEGPRHGRKIVKTWRNIRDDLSRYSHVSIEHL
;
A
#
# COMPACT_ATOMS: atom_id res chain seq x y z
N MET A 1 -15.91 -11.27 18.50
CA MET A 1 -14.60 -10.82 19.02
C MET A 1 -13.74 -11.94 19.61
N HIS A 2 -13.95 -12.48 20.82
CA HIS A 2 -13.00 -13.48 21.38
C HIS A 2 -12.82 -14.73 20.50
N ASN A 3 -13.89 -15.22 19.88
CA ASN A 3 -13.82 -16.37 18.96
C ASN A 3 -13.10 -16.04 17.63
N GLU A 4 -13.28 -14.83 17.10
CA GLU A 4 -12.64 -14.41 15.83
C GLU A 4 -11.14 -14.27 15.99
N LYS A 5 -10.68 -13.74 17.14
CA LYS A 5 -9.24 -13.62 17.40
C LYS A 5 -8.56 -14.98 17.53
N LYS A 6 -9.20 -15.93 18.23
CA LYS A 6 -8.70 -17.30 18.32
C LYS A 6 -8.63 -17.95 16.94
N LEU A 7 -9.67 -17.77 16.13
CA LEU A 7 -9.71 -18.28 14.76
C LEU A 7 -8.63 -17.65 13.87
N PHE A 8 -8.41 -16.33 13.98
CA PHE A 8 -7.33 -15.64 13.27
C PHE A 8 -5.97 -16.20 13.66
N ALA A 9 -5.70 -16.34 14.97
CA ALA A 9 -4.45 -16.91 15.48
C ALA A 9 -4.20 -18.34 14.99
N GLU A 10 -5.24 -19.17 14.97
CA GLU A 10 -5.18 -20.52 14.42
C GLU A 10 -4.83 -20.48 12.92
N ALA A 11 -5.56 -19.68 12.15
CA ALA A 11 -5.44 -19.56 10.70
C ALA A 11 -4.02 -19.11 10.28
N VAL A 12 -3.49 -18.04 10.89
CA VAL A 12 -2.14 -17.55 10.57
C VAL A 12 -1.04 -18.51 11.03
N SER A 13 -1.27 -19.30 12.10
CA SER A 13 -0.30 -20.32 12.54
C SER A 13 -0.11 -21.44 11.52
N LYS A 14 -1.15 -21.78 10.73
CA LYS A 14 -1.05 -22.75 9.63
C LYS A 14 -0.13 -22.29 8.51
N LEU A 15 0.06 -20.97 8.40
CA LEU A 15 0.95 -20.33 7.45
C LEU A 15 2.33 -20.02 8.06
N GLY A 16 2.58 -20.41 9.31
CA GLY A 16 3.86 -20.19 9.99
C GLY A 16 4.00 -18.82 10.66
N TYR A 17 2.91 -18.03 10.74
CA TYR A 17 2.91 -16.71 11.38
C TYR A 17 2.31 -16.76 12.79
N LYS A 18 2.55 -15.71 13.58
CA LYS A 18 1.94 -15.51 14.90
C LYS A 18 1.00 -14.32 14.85
N SER A 19 -0.21 -14.45 15.41
CA SER A 19 -1.08 -13.30 15.64
C SER A 19 -0.43 -12.35 16.64
N LEU A 20 -0.59 -11.04 16.46
CA LEU A 20 -0.12 -10.04 17.41
C LEU A 20 -0.82 -10.21 18.78
N PRO A 21 -0.07 -10.43 19.88
CA PRO A 21 -0.66 -10.50 21.20
C PRO A 21 -1.43 -9.23 21.59
N GLU A 22 -2.47 -9.42 22.42
CA GLU A 22 -3.29 -8.31 22.92
C GLU A 22 -2.48 -7.41 23.86
N GLY A 23 -2.67 -6.09 23.74
CA GLY A 23 -2.05 -5.13 24.66
C GLY A 23 -0.54 -4.90 24.47
N ILE A 24 0.09 -5.45 23.42
CA ILE A 24 1.50 -5.14 23.12
C ILE A 24 1.71 -3.64 22.89
N PHE A 25 0.80 -3.02 22.15
CA PHE A 25 0.86 -1.58 21.89
C PHE A 25 -0.18 -0.86 22.76
N PRO A 26 0.22 0.14 23.56
CA PRO A 26 -0.70 0.98 24.32
C PRO A 26 -1.73 1.66 23.41
N LEU A 27 -3.00 1.72 23.87
CA LEU A 27 -4.10 2.31 23.11
C LEU A 27 -3.99 3.83 22.96
N ASP A 28 -3.30 4.49 23.87
CA ASP A 28 -3.00 5.93 23.85
C ASP A 28 -1.84 6.31 22.91
N GLY A 29 -1.27 5.32 22.21
CA GLY A 29 -0.23 5.52 21.21
C GLY A 29 -0.47 4.72 19.94
N PHE A 30 0.56 3.97 19.51
CA PHE A 30 0.51 3.20 18.27
C PHE A 30 -0.60 2.13 18.26
N GLY A 31 -1.01 1.61 19.42
CA GLY A 31 -2.13 0.67 19.53
C GLY A 31 -3.46 1.30 19.13
N GLY A 32 -3.67 2.58 19.43
CA GLY A 32 -4.85 3.34 18.98
C GLY A 32 -4.86 3.50 17.46
N ILE A 33 -3.72 3.86 16.87
CA ILE A 33 -3.55 3.98 15.41
C ILE A 33 -3.90 2.66 14.70
N LEU A 34 -3.37 1.53 15.20
CA LEU A 34 -3.68 0.21 14.66
C LEU A 34 -5.18 -0.12 14.79
N LYS A 35 -5.77 0.12 15.96
CA LYS A 35 -7.19 -0.13 16.19
C LYS A 35 -8.06 0.70 15.25
N ASP A 36 -7.81 1.99 15.13
CA ASP A 36 -8.61 2.90 14.29
C ASP A 36 -8.47 2.58 12.80
N ALA A 37 -7.26 2.24 12.37
CA ALA A 37 -6.99 1.78 11.01
C ALA A 37 -7.77 0.49 10.71
N LYS A 38 -7.75 -0.50 11.62
CA LYS A 38 -8.52 -1.73 11.50
C LYS A 38 -10.02 -1.46 11.46
N ASP A 39 -10.55 -0.71 12.42
CA ASP A 39 -11.98 -0.45 12.55
C ASP A 39 -12.54 0.29 11.32
N ARG A 40 -11.78 1.26 10.78
CA ARG A 40 -12.16 1.98 9.55
C ARG A 40 -12.29 1.03 8.36
N GLU A 41 -11.32 0.14 8.18
CA GLU A 41 -11.37 -0.81 7.06
C GLU A 41 -12.50 -1.82 7.25
N MET A 42 -12.64 -2.38 8.45
CA MET A 42 -13.71 -3.33 8.74
C MET A 42 -15.09 -2.73 8.53
N ARG A 43 -15.30 -1.42 8.76
CA ARG A 43 -16.54 -0.74 8.37
C ARG A 43 -16.75 -0.73 6.85
N ARG A 44 -15.71 -0.52 6.05
CA ARG A 44 -15.79 -0.58 4.57
C ARG A 44 -16.09 -2.00 4.11
N VAL A 45 -15.35 -2.98 4.61
CA VAL A 45 -15.52 -4.41 4.32
C VAL A 45 -16.93 -4.87 4.70
N ASN A 46 -17.40 -4.55 5.89
CA ASN A 46 -18.73 -4.94 6.35
C ASN A 46 -19.85 -4.26 5.56
N ARG A 47 -19.69 -3.02 5.11
CA ARG A 47 -20.66 -2.39 4.20
C ARG A 47 -20.74 -3.12 2.87
N PHE A 48 -19.62 -3.58 2.35
CA PHE A 48 -19.60 -4.39 1.13
C PHE A 48 -20.25 -5.76 1.37
N VAL A 49 -19.77 -6.53 2.35
CA VAL A 49 -20.25 -7.88 2.68
C VAL A 49 -21.76 -7.93 2.94
N ASN A 50 -22.31 -6.90 3.58
CA ASN A 50 -23.72 -6.84 3.97
C ASN A 50 -24.59 -6.01 3.01
N GLY A 51 -24.03 -5.44 1.95
CA GLY A 51 -24.76 -4.60 1.00
C GLY A 51 -25.44 -5.39 -0.11
N ASP A 52 -26.53 -4.85 -0.66
CA ASP A 52 -27.34 -5.48 -1.72
C ASP A 52 -26.66 -5.52 -3.11
N GLY A 53 -25.42 -5.03 -3.22
CA GLY A 53 -24.67 -4.91 -4.48
C GLY A 53 -23.71 -6.06 -4.79
N CYS A 54 -23.62 -7.09 -3.95
CA CYS A 54 -22.75 -8.23 -4.20
C CYS A 54 -23.37 -9.19 -5.22
N LEU A 55 -22.66 -9.52 -6.29
CA LEU A 55 -23.12 -10.57 -7.23
C LEU A 55 -23.21 -11.94 -6.55
N ARG A 56 -22.28 -12.19 -5.62
CA ARG A 56 -22.18 -13.40 -4.84
C ARG A 56 -21.92 -13.05 -3.39
N ARG A 57 -22.54 -13.78 -2.47
CA ARG A 57 -22.27 -13.62 -1.05
C ARG A 57 -20.82 -14.01 -0.75
N MET A 58 -20.01 -13.02 -0.41
CA MET A 58 -18.65 -13.23 0.06
C MET A 58 -18.64 -13.84 1.46
N LYS A 59 -17.67 -14.72 1.74
CA LYS A 59 -17.46 -15.23 3.10
C LYS A 59 -17.10 -14.08 4.05
N PRO A 60 -17.44 -14.18 5.35
CA PRO A 60 -17.04 -13.16 6.31
C PRO A 60 -15.52 -12.99 6.34
N VAL A 61 -15.09 -11.74 6.39
CA VAL A 61 -13.68 -11.35 6.37
C VAL A 61 -13.22 -11.03 7.80
N ILE A 62 -12.06 -11.52 8.19
CA ILE A 62 -11.38 -11.14 9.43
C ILE A 62 -10.07 -10.43 9.05
N LEU A 63 -9.94 -9.16 9.43
CA LEU A 63 -8.69 -8.42 9.33
C LEU A 63 -8.06 -8.33 10.71
N ASP A 64 -6.80 -8.74 10.84
CA ASP A 64 -6.03 -8.49 12.07
C ASP A 64 -4.53 -8.44 11.81
N TYR A 65 -3.77 -8.14 12.86
CA TYR A 65 -2.33 -7.96 12.79
C TYR A 65 -1.55 -9.22 13.17
N ILE A 66 -0.42 -9.43 12.50
CA ILE A 66 0.56 -10.46 12.83
C ILE A 66 1.83 -9.86 13.46
N ASP A 67 2.45 -10.65 14.31
CA ASP A 67 3.76 -10.39 14.91
C ASP A 67 4.84 -10.95 13.99
N TYR A 68 5.20 -10.17 12.97
CA TYR A 68 6.22 -10.50 11.99
C TYR A 68 7.16 -9.30 11.82
N PRO A 69 8.48 -9.44 11.97
CA PRO A 69 9.39 -8.30 12.03
C PRO A 69 9.46 -7.50 10.72
N LYS A 70 9.11 -8.14 9.59
CA LYS A 70 9.17 -7.48 8.28
C LYS A 70 7.81 -6.91 7.86
N LEU A 71 7.84 -5.90 7.02
CA LEU A 71 6.67 -5.41 6.28
C LEU A 71 6.14 -6.56 5.42
N ASN A 72 4.92 -7.00 5.74
CA ASN A 72 4.19 -7.98 4.96
C ASN A 72 2.69 -7.72 5.09
N ALA A 73 1.95 -8.09 4.05
CA ALA A 73 0.51 -8.17 4.03
C ALA A 73 0.09 -9.31 3.09
N PHE A 74 -1.02 -9.98 3.43
CA PHE A 74 -1.55 -11.04 2.58
C PHE A 74 -3.03 -11.32 2.84
N ALA A 75 -3.70 -11.75 1.77
CA ALA A 75 -5.05 -12.23 1.76
C ALA A 75 -5.09 -13.76 1.55
N PHE A 76 -5.92 -14.44 2.34
CA PHE A 76 -6.02 -15.90 2.27
C PHE A 76 -7.38 -16.43 2.77
N GLN A 77 -7.63 -17.71 2.52
CA GLN A 77 -8.83 -18.40 2.96
C GLN A 77 -8.49 -19.52 3.96
N TYR A 78 -9.29 -19.62 5.02
CA TYR A 78 -9.21 -20.73 5.99
C TYR A 78 -10.61 -21.14 6.44
N GLY A 79 -11.04 -22.33 6.02
CA GLY A 79 -12.40 -22.83 6.22
C GLY A 79 -13.47 -21.93 5.59
N GLU A 80 -14.47 -21.54 6.38
CA GLU A 80 -15.60 -20.72 5.95
C GLU A 80 -15.39 -19.22 6.18
N ARG A 81 -14.13 -18.78 6.14
CA ARG A 81 -13.73 -17.39 6.39
C ARG A 81 -12.61 -16.97 5.45
N ASN A 82 -12.64 -15.68 5.12
CA ASN A 82 -11.57 -14.99 4.42
C ASN A 82 -10.79 -14.15 5.44
N PHE A 83 -9.50 -13.96 5.19
CA PHE A 83 -8.59 -13.31 6.13
C PHE A 83 -7.71 -12.30 5.41
N ILE A 84 -7.44 -11.19 6.09
CA ILE A 84 -6.41 -10.22 5.74
C ILE A 84 -5.47 -10.13 6.94
N ALA A 85 -4.20 -10.44 6.72
CA ALA A 85 -3.16 -10.35 7.73
C ALA A 85 -2.17 -9.25 7.35
N ILE A 86 -1.84 -8.39 8.30
CA ILE A 86 -0.85 -7.32 8.09
C ILE A 86 0.15 -7.32 9.23
N SER A 87 1.44 -7.19 8.91
CA SER A 87 2.48 -7.04 9.91
C SER A 87 2.33 -5.71 10.67
N ALA A 88 2.13 -5.78 11.99
CA ALA A 88 2.09 -4.58 12.82
C ALA A 88 3.44 -3.83 12.84
N PRO A 89 4.60 -4.50 12.95
CA PRO A 89 5.89 -3.84 12.75
C PRO A 89 6.03 -3.20 11.37
N GLY A 90 5.49 -3.82 10.32
CA GLY A 90 5.41 -3.26 8.97
C GLY A 90 4.69 -1.91 8.93
N ILE A 91 3.58 -1.78 9.65
CA ILE A 91 2.87 -0.50 9.77
C ILE A 91 3.76 0.54 10.47
N ALA A 92 4.46 0.17 11.54
CA ALA A 92 5.35 1.09 12.24
C ALA A 92 6.47 1.61 11.31
N LEU A 93 7.02 0.75 10.44
CA LEU A 93 8.01 1.13 9.42
C LEU A 93 7.45 2.12 8.40
N ILE A 94 6.21 1.95 7.96
CA ILE A 94 5.54 2.91 7.05
C ILE A 94 5.42 4.28 7.72
N TYR A 95 4.93 4.33 8.96
CA TYR A 95 4.83 5.59 9.71
C TYR A 95 6.20 6.25 9.88
N TYR A 96 7.20 5.48 10.27
CA TYR A 96 8.57 5.98 10.38
C TYR A 96 9.12 6.51 9.06
N ALA A 97 8.90 5.83 7.93
CA ALA A 97 9.36 6.29 6.63
C ALA A 97 8.76 7.67 6.28
N MET A 98 7.45 7.84 6.49
CA MET A 98 6.77 9.12 6.20
C MET A 98 7.19 10.23 7.16
N TYR A 99 7.33 9.93 8.46
CA TYR A 99 7.77 10.90 9.45
C TYR A 99 9.21 11.35 9.20
N LYS A 100 10.11 10.40 8.94
CA LYS A 100 11.50 10.71 8.63
C LYS A 100 11.61 11.52 7.34
N LEU A 101 10.84 11.17 6.31
CA LEU A 101 10.79 11.91 5.05
C LEU A 101 10.47 13.39 5.27
N LEU A 102 9.41 13.71 6.02
CA LEU A 102 9.03 15.12 6.27
C LEU A 102 9.78 15.80 7.41
N SER A 103 10.66 15.07 8.11
CA SER A 103 11.61 15.68 9.03
C SER A 103 12.86 16.23 8.31
N HIS A 104 12.99 15.96 7.00
CA HIS A 104 14.04 16.57 6.19
C HIS A 104 13.54 17.92 5.62
N PRO A 105 14.28 19.03 5.80
CA PRO A 105 13.78 20.37 5.46
C PRO A 105 13.56 20.58 3.95
N SER A 106 14.39 19.97 3.09
CA SER A 106 14.29 20.12 1.61
C SER A 106 13.14 19.33 0.96
N ILE A 107 12.43 18.51 1.74
CA ILE A 107 11.36 17.65 1.19
C ILE A 107 10.02 18.32 1.40
N LEU A 108 9.28 18.54 0.30
CA LEU A 108 7.97 19.21 0.32
C LEU A 108 8.03 20.54 1.12
N GLU A 109 8.98 21.42 0.77
CA GLU A 109 9.24 22.71 1.43
C GLU A 109 8.00 23.61 1.56
N GLU A 110 7.03 23.45 0.66
CA GLU A 110 5.79 24.21 0.68
C GLU A 110 4.78 23.74 1.75
N ILE A 111 5.08 22.66 2.48
CA ILE A 111 4.26 22.15 3.58
C ILE A 111 4.84 22.61 4.91
N GLY A 112 4.06 23.41 5.65
CA GLY A 112 4.44 23.89 6.97
C GLY A 112 5.68 24.80 6.94
N ASN A 113 6.39 24.84 8.07
CA ASN A 113 7.66 25.56 8.18
C ASN A 113 8.83 24.55 8.19
N PRO A 114 9.58 24.40 7.09
CA PRO A 114 10.73 23.49 7.03
C PRO A 114 11.91 23.93 7.91
N GLU A 115 12.02 25.22 8.28
CA GLU A 115 13.12 25.74 9.11
C GLU A 115 13.07 25.21 10.56
N LEU A 116 11.93 24.66 10.99
CA LEU A 116 11.80 24.02 12.30
C LEU A 116 12.40 22.61 12.32
N GLU A 117 12.65 22.03 11.15
CA GLU A 117 13.14 20.67 11.02
C GLU A 117 14.66 20.57 11.23
N VAL A 118 15.13 19.34 11.46
CA VAL A 118 16.54 19.08 11.78
C VAL A 118 17.20 18.42 10.59
N ASP A 119 18.18 19.09 10.00
CA ASP A 119 18.90 18.61 8.82
C ASP A 119 19.83 17.42 9.12
N CYS A 120 20.24 17.27 10.39
CA CYS A 120 21.15 16.22 10.86
C CYS A 120 20.46 15.24 11.81
N LEU A 121 19.56 14.40 11.29
CA LEU A 121 19.01 13.28 12.04
C LEU A 121 20.04 12.14 12.15
N PRO A 122 20.01 11.32 13.22
CA PRO A 122 20.87 10.14 13.30
C PRO A 122 20.64 9.22 12.09
N ALA A 123 21.74 8.67 11.55
CA ALA A 123 21.67 7.79 10.38
C ALA A 123 20.74 6.59 10.66
N SER A 124 19.86 6.29 9.72
CA SER A 124 18.93 5.17 9.83
C SER A 124 18.42 4.74 8.46
N PRO A 125 18.36 3.45 8.16
CA PRO A 125 18.03 2.98 6.82
C PRO A 125 16.54 3.13 6.51
N LEU A 126 16.21 3.19 5.22
CA LEU A 126 14.90 2.77 4.76
C LEU A 126 14.94 1.24 4.69
N THR A 127 14.05 0.58 5.43
CA THR A 127 14.08 -0.88 5.57
C THR A 127 12.66 -1.41 5.68
N THR A 128 12.48 -2.65 5.25
CA THR A 128 11.26 -3.44 5.50
C THR A 128 11.37 -4.29 6.74
N ASP A 129 12.49 -4.27 7.47
CA ASP A 129 12.71 -5.07 8.67
C ASP A 129 12.88 -4.19 9.90
N ILE A 130 11.97 -4.34 10.88
CA ILE A 130 11.97 -3.54 12.11
C ILE A 130 13.22 -3.77 12.95
N GLU A 131 13.79 -4.97 12.90
CA GLU A 131 14.99 -5.31 13.69
C GLU A 131 16.20 -4.55 13.16
N VAL A 132 16.31 -4.40 11.84
CA VAL A 132 17.34 -3.57 11.20
C VAL A 132 17.22 -2.11 11.65
N LEU A 133 15.99 -1.59 11.71
CA LEU A 133 15.76 -0.22 12.19
C LEU A 133 16.15 -0.07 13.66
N ILE A 134 15.72 -0.99 14.53
CA ILE A 134 16.07 -0.98 15.97
C ILE A 134 17.58 -1.07 16.17
N GLN A 135 18.27 -1.93 15.43
CA GLN A 135 19.74 -2.02 15.48
C GLN A 135 20.40 -0.71 15.09
N SER A 136 19.90 -0.02 14.06
CA SER A 136 20.43 1.31 13.68
C SER A 136 20.27 2.34 14.79
N PHE A 137 19.17 2.30 15.55
CA PHE A 137 18.96 3.19 16.69
C PHE A 137 19.97 2.96 17.81
N TYR A 138 20.28 1.70 18.13
CA TYR A 138 21.33 1.39 19.10
C TYR A 138 22.71 1.83 18.61
N GLN A 139 23.00 1.67 17.32
CA GLN A 139 24.30 2.01 16.74
C GLN A 139 24.55 3.52 16.65
N TYR A 140 23.53 4.30 16.25
CA TYR A 140 23.69 5.72 15.94
C TYR A 140 23.03 6.66 16.96
N GLY A 141 22.43 6.12 18.04
CA GLY A 141 21.89 6.92 19.15
C GLY A 141 20.53 7.58 18.86
N GLY A 142 19.68 6.91 18.06
CA GLY A 142 18.35 7.40 17.68
C GLY A 142 17.19 6.74 18.42
N ARG A 143 15.98 7.29 18.28
CA ARG A 143 14.70 6.69 18.70
C ARG A 143 13.63 7.04 17.65
N PHE A 144 12.53 6.29 17.59
CA PHE A 144 11.44 6.55 16.64
C PHE A 144 10.96 8.01 16.63
N ASP A 145 10.74 8.59 17.81
CA ASP A 145 10.28 9.97 18.02
C ASP A 145 11.32 11.04 17.65
N SER A 146 12.59 10.65 17.51
CA SER A 146 13.65 11.55 17.03
C SER A 146 13.39 11.99 15.59
N TYR A 147 12.72 11.14 14.81
CA TYR A 147 12.40 11.34 13.40
C TYR A 147 10.99 11.89 13.16
N PHE A 148 10.32 12.41 14.19
CA PHE A 148 9.05 13.10 14.00
C PHE A 148 9.29 14.54 13.57
N PRO A 149 8.57 15.03 12.53
CA PRO A 149 8.68 16.41 12.11
C PRO A 149 8.36 17.35 13.28
N LYS A 150 9.15 18.40 13.42
CA LYS A 150 9.01 19.42 14.46
C LYS A 150 7.90 20.39 14.14
N CYS A 151 7.72 20.72 12.86
CA CYS A 151 6.57 21.48 12.40
C CYS A 151 5.30 20.62 12.48
N GLU A 152 4.30 21.12 13.19
CA GLU A 152 3.04 20.40 13.41
C GLU A 152 2.31 20.08 12.09
N GLN A 153 2.29 21.01 11.12
CA GLN A 153 1.68 20.76 9.82
C GLN A 153 2.41 19.64 9.06
N ARG A 154 3.74 19.63 9.07
CA ARG A 154 4.55 18.57 8.45
C ARG A 154 4.33 17.22 9.14
N ARG A 155 4.22 17.21 10.46
CA ARG A 155 3.91 16.01 11.24
C ARG A 155 2.54 15.43 10.89
N ARG A 156 1.51 16.27 10.78
CA ARG A 156 0.16 15.87 10.36
C ARG A 156 0.15 15.35 8.93
N THR A 157 0.88 15.99 8.02
CA THR A 157 1.04 15.50 6.65
C THR A 157 1.68 14.11 6.62
N ALA A 158 2.76 13.89 7.36
CA ALA A 158 3.42 12.58 7.43
C ALA A 158 2.49 11.50 7.99
N TYR A 159 1.73 11.83 9.04
CA TYR A 159 0.71 10.94 9.60
C TYR A 159 -0.37 10.58 8.56
N LEU A 160 -0.84 11.56 7.79
CA LEU A 160 -1.84 11.33 6.74
C LEU A 160 -1.28 10.46 5.62
N MET A 161 -0.05 10.74 5.16
CA MET A 161 0.63 9.93 4.14
C MET A 161 0.80 8.48 4.60
N ALA A 162 1.18 8.26 5.85
CA ALA A 162 1.27 6.91 6.43
C ALA A 162 -0.10 6.24 6.49
N THR A 163 -1.14 6.99 6.84
CA THR A 163 -2.52 6.51 6.84
C THR A 163 -2.97 6.11 5.42
N PHE A 164 -2.63 6.90 4.40
CA PHE A 164 -2.87 6.54 3.01
C PHE A 164 -2.12 5.26 2.63
N ALA A 165 -0.83 5.17 2.90
CA ALA A 165 -0.06 3.96 2.63
C ALA A 165 -0.66 2.69 3.27
N VAL A 166 -1.05 2.75 4.54
CA VAL A 166 -1.69 1.62 5.25
C VAL A 166 -3.07 1.30 4.68
N ASN A 167 -3.86 2.32 4.33
CA ASN A 167 -5.16 2.12 3.70
C ASN A 167 -5.02 1.47 2.32
N PHE A 168 -3.98 1.83 1.54
CA PHE A 168 -3.71 1.24 0.24
C PHE A 168 -3.44 -0.26 0.37
N ILE A 169 -2.57 -0.67 1.30
CA ILE A 169 -2.28 -2.09 1.54
C ILE A 169 -3.57 -2.83 1.92
N LYS A 170 -4.37 -2.29 2.85
CA LYS A 170 -5.62 -2.93 3.26
C LYS A 170 -6.63 -3.09 2.13
N THR A 171 -6.82 -2.05 1.31
CA THR A 171 -7.77 -2.10 0.19
C THR A 171 -7.26 -3.00 -0.93
N HIS A 172 -5.95 -3.03 -1.15
CA HIS A 172 -5.27 -3.97 -2.03
C HIS A 172 -5.54 -5.43 -1.59
N GLU A 173 -5.25 -5.79 -0.33
CA GLU A 173 -5.53 -7.14 0.18
C GLU A 173 -7.01 -7.50 0.12
N PHE A 174 -7.87 -6.52 0.44
CA PHE A 174 -9.31 -6.72 0.32
C PHE A 174 -9.74 -6.99 -1.12
N ARG A 175 -9.09 -6.36 -2.11
CA ARG A 175 -9.40 -6.59 -3.52
C ARG A 175 -9.12 -8.02 -3.94
N HIS A 176 -8.05 -8.64 -3.46
CA HIS A 176 -7.78 -10.06 -3.75
C HIS A 176 -8.93 -10.98 -3.30
N LEU A 177 -9.57 -10.67 -2.18
CA LEU A 177 -10.76 -11.40 -1.71
C LEU A 177 -12.00 -11.02 -2.53
N GLN A 178 -12.23 -9.72 -2.73
CA GLN A 178 -13.42 -9.19 -3.38
C GLN A 178 -13.53 -9.63 -4.85
N ALA A 179 -12.43 -9.60 -5.59
CA ALA A 179 -12.37 -9.98 -7.00
C ALA A 179 -12.26 -11.50 -7.20
N GLY A 180 -12.16 -12.29 -6.12
CA GLY A 180 -12.05 -13.75 -6.20
C GLY A 180 -10.68 -14.24 -6.64
N HIS A 181 -9.62 -13.43 -6.50
CA HIS A 181 -8.24 -13.82 -6.87
C HIS A 181 -7.77 -15.02 -6.05
N VAL A 182 -8.04 -15.02 -4.74
CA VAL A 182 -7.65 -16.12 -3.84
C VAL A 182 -8.37 -17.41 -4.22
N GLU A 183 -9.68 -17.37 -4.44
CA GLU A 183 -10.46 -18.53 -4.85
C GLU A 183 -10.03 -19.06 -6.23
N PHE A 184 -9.74 -18.16 -7.18
CA PHE A 184 -9.23 -18.54 -8.49
C PHE A 184 -7.91 -19.30 -8.37
N LEU A 185 -6.96 -18.80 -7.58
CA LEU A 185 -5.66 -19.45 -7.39
C LEU A 185 -5.79 -20.79 -6.67
N GLN A 186 -6.72 -20.90 -5.73
CA GLN A 186 -6.98 -22.15 -5.01
C GLN A 186 -7.50 -23.23 -5.95
N ASP A 187 -8.48 -22.89 -6.80
CA ASP A 187 -9.12 -23.88 -7.67
C ASP A 187 -8.26 -24.27 -8.88
N ASN A 188 -7.49 -23.34 -9.43
CA ASN A 188 -6.71 -23.58 -10.65
C ASN A 188 -5.27 -24.04 -10.37
N PHE A 189 -4.71 -23.69 -9.21
CA PHE A 189 -3.30 -23.95 -8.90
C PHE A 189 -3.07 -24.56 -7.51
N GLY A 190 -4.11 -24.70 -6.68
CA GLY A 190 -4.00 -25.30 -5.35
C GLY A 190 -3.43 -24.36 -4.27
N TYR A 191 -3.41 -23.04 -4.50
CA TYR A 191 -2.87 -22.06 -3.55
C TYR A 191 -3.97 -21.32 -2.78
N SER A 192 -3.89 -21.35 -1.45
CA SER A 192 -4.92 -20.79 -0.56
C SER A 192 -4.75 -19.31 -0.23
N GLY A 193 -3.81 -18.61 -0.87
CA GLY A 193 -3.51 -17.19 -0.59
C GLY A 193 -2.49 -16.55 -1.53
N ILE A 194 -2.35 -15.23 -1.39
CA ILE A 194 -1.41 -14.37 -2.12
C ILE A 194 -0.55 -13.67 -1.07
N ASP A 195 0.78 -13.84 -1.13
CA ASP A 195 1.75 -13.33 -0.15
C ASP A 195 2.81 -12.48 -0.86
N GLU A 196 2.97 -11.23 -0.42
CA GLU A 196 3.94 -10.26 -0.96
C GLU A 196 5.40 -10.77 -0.86
N LEU A 197 5.70 -11.67 0.08
CA LEU A 197 7.05 -12.25 0.22
C LEU A 197 7.35 -13.39 -0.75
N ARG A 198 6.33 -13.96 -1.40
CA ARG A 198 6.55 -15.00 -2.39
C ARG A 198 6.86 -14.35 -3.73
N ILE A 199 8.13 -14.27 -4.08
CA ILE A 199 8.60 -13.51 -5.25
C ILE A 199 8.52 -14.30 -6.57
N PHE A 200 8.57 -15.64 -6.53
CA PHE A 200 8.65 -16.48 -7.73
C PHE A 200 7.62 -17.61 -7.75
N SER A 201 7.22 -17.95 -8.98
CA SER A 201 6.43 -19.14 -9.30
C SER A 201 7.20 -20.04 -10.26
N ASP A 202 7.07 -21.35 -10.07
CA ASP A 202 7.67 -22.36 -10.98
C ASP A 202 6.96 -22.40 -12.34
N ARG A 203 5.81 -21.72 -12.46
CA ARG A 203 4.98 -21.69 -13.67
C ARG A 203 4.78 -20.25 -14.13
N ARG A 204 5.30 -19.96 -15.32
CA ARG A 204 5.16 -18.66 -16.01
C ARG A 204 3.72 -18.21 -16.17
N GLU A 205 2.82 -19.13 -16.54
CA GLU A 205 1.39 -18.82 -16.68
C GLU A 205 0.79 -18.34 -15.36
N GLN A 206 1.01 -19.09 -14.27
CA GLN A 206 0.58 -18.70 -12.93
C GLN A 206 1.17 -17.35 -12.52
N ALA A 207 2.47 -17.14 -12.74
CA ALA A 207 3.16 -15.90 -12.40
C ALA A 207 2.53 -14.70 -13.11
N MET A 208 2.29 -14.81 -14.42
CA MET A 208 1.65 -13.75 -15.21
C MET A 208 0.20 -13.48 -14.79
N ILE A 209 -0.54 -14.51 -14.35
CA ILE A 209 -1.89 -14.37 -13.80
C ILE A 209 -1.83 -13.62 -12.46
N GLN A 210 -0.91 -13.99 -11.58
CA GLN A 210 -0.71 -13.28 -10.31
C GLN A 210 -0.36 -11.81 -10.55
N GLN A 211 0.53 -11.51 -11.50
CA GLN A 211 0.82 -10.13 -11.86
C GLN A 211 -0.39 -9.35 -12.38
N ALA A 212 -1.32 -10.00 -13.08
CA ALA A 212 -2.56 -9.39 -13.50
C ALA A 212 -3.50 -9.12 -12.30
N PHE A 213 -3.54 -10.03 -11.33
CA PHE A 213 -4.25 -9.84 -10.07
C PHE A 213 -3.67 -8.68 -9.24
N GLU A 214 -2.34 -8.57 -9.16
CA GLU A 214 -1.66 -7.43 -8.52
C GLU A 214 -2.01 -6.10 -9.20
N MET A 215 -2.05 -6.07 -10.53
CA MET A 215 -2.44 -4.87 -11.28
C MET A 215 -3.87 -4.43 -10.95
N ASP A 216 -4.81 -5.36 -10.85
CA ASP A 216 -6.19 -5.08 -10.45
C ASP A 216 -6.28 -4.61 -8.99
N ALA A 217 -5.59 -5.31 -8.07
CA ALA A 217 -5.54 -4.96 -6.65
C ALA A 217 -4.96 -3.57 -6.40
N ASP A 218 -3.84 -3.23 -7.05
CA ASP A 218 -3.25 -1.90 -6.99
C ASP A 218 -4.20 -0.84 -7.56
N SER A 219 -4.85 -1.13 -8.69
CA SER A 219 -5.75 -0.19 -9.34
C SER A 219 -6.97 0.14 -8.50
N PHE A 220 -7.56 -0.89 -7.87
CA PHE A 220 -8.64 -0.73 -6.90
C PHE A 220 -8.18 0.05 -5.67
N GLY A 221 -7.03 -0.30 -5.11
CA GLY A 221 -6.45 0.38 -3.96
C GLY A 221 -6.31 1.88 -4.23
N MET A 222 -5.65 2.25 -5.33
CA MET A 222 -5.47 3.64 -5.75
C MET A 222 -6.81 4.36 -5.98
N ARG A 223 -7.78 3.71 -6.64
CA ARG A 223 -9.11 4.28 -6.87
C ARG A 223 -9.80 4.67 -5.57
N ILE A 224 -9.83 3.77 -4.60
CA ILE A 224 -10.47 4.01 -3.30
C ILE A 224 -9.77 5.16 -2.56
N LEU A 225 -8.43 5.17 -2.55
CA LEU A 225 -7.69 6.22 -1.86
C LEU A 225 -7.87 7.59 -2.50
N LEU A 226 -7.71 7.69 -3.81
CA LEU A 226 -7.85 8.96 -4.50
C LEU A 226 -9.29 9.49 -4.40
N SER A 227 -10.29 8.60 -4.50
CA SER A 227 -11.70 8.94 -4.24
C SER A 227 -11.88 9.55 -2.86
N ASP A 228 -11.38 8.88 -1.82
CA ASP A 228 -11.55 9.33 -0.44
C ASP A 228 -10.82 10.67 -0.23
N ALA A 229 -9.59 10.80 -0.73
CA ALA A 229 -8.80 12.04 -0.63
C ALA A 229 -9.47 13.23 -1.35
N LEU A 230 -10.01 13.04 -2.56
CA LEU A 230 -10.71 14.10 -3.29
C LEU A 230 -12.05 14.46 -2.65
N ARG A 231 -12.82 13.47 -2.15
CA ARG A 231 -14.04 13.73 -1.38
C ARG A 231 -13.75 14.54 -0.12
N TYR A 232 -12.62 14.29 0.54
CA TYR A 232 -12.18 15.08 1.68
C TYR A 232 -11.82 16.52 1.31
N VAL A 233 -11.50 16.84 0.06
CA VAL A 233 -11.29 18.24 -0.35
C VAL A 233 -12.62 18.89 -0.75
N GLN A 234 -13.49 18.14 -1.41
CA GLN A 234 -14.72 18.65 -2.02
C GLN A 234 -15.91 18.76 -1.05
N ALA A 235 -15.89 18.07 0.09
CA ALA A 235 -17.00 18.13 1.06
C ALA A 235 -17.01 19.46 1.84
N GLU A 236 -18.05 20.27 1.68
CA GLU A 236 -18.13 21.58 2.33
C GLU A 236 -18.40 21.50 3.85
N ASP A 237 -19.08 20.45 4.34
CA ASP A 237 -19.80 20.55 5.64
C ASP A 237 -19.40 19.59 6.76
N ALA A 238 -18.43 18.68 6.59
CA ALA A 238 -18.21 17.62 7.61
C ALA A 238 -16.76 17.15 7.81
N ILE A 239 -15.77 17.93 7.39
CA ILE A 239 -14.38 17.47 7.46
C ILE A 239 -13.76 17.81 8.81
N ASP A 240 -13.12 16.81 9.41
CA ASP A 240 -12.18 16.96 10.52
C ASP A 240 -11.22 18.12 10.21
N SER A 241 -11.23 19.17 11.04
CA SER A 241 -10.43 20.37 10.83
C SER A 241 -8.95 20.06 10.60
N ASP A 242 -8.46 18.95 11.14
CA ASP A 242 -7.07 18.54 11.02
C ASP A 242 -6.72 18.03 9.62
N MET A 243 -7.66 17.42 8.90
CA MET A 243 -7.44 16.94 7.52
C MET A 243 -7.38 18.10 6.52
N ARG A 244 -8.17 19.15 6.72
CA ARG A 244 -8.15 20.35 5.85
C ARG A 244 -6.83 21.12 5.93
N LEU A 245 -6.10 21.03 7.05
CA LEU A 245 -4.78 21.63 7.19
C LEU A 245 -3.71 20.95 6.33
N VAL A 246 -3.97 19.71 5.90
CA VAL A 246 -3.06 18.91 5.08
C VAL A 246 -3.53 18.84 3.63
N LEU A 247 -4.81 18.53 3.42
CA LEU A 247 -5.44 18.40 2.10
C LEU A 247 -6.08 19.74 1.70
N THR A 248 -5.24 20.69 1.27
CA THR A 248 -5.67 22.05 0.96
C THR A 248 -6.51 22.16 -0.31
N ASP A 249 -6.25 21.29 -1.29
CA ASP A 249 -6.85 21.31 -2.61
C ASP A 249 -6.69 19.94 -3.30
N SER A 250 -7.37 19.75 -4.44
CA SER A 250 -7.36 18.49 -5.20
C SER A 250 -5.96 18.12 -5.70
N TYR A 251 -5.12 19.12 -6.01
CA TYR A 251 -3.74 18.89 -6.44
C TYR A 251 -2.93 18.29 -5.32
N ARG A 252 -2.98 18.88 -4.13
CA ARG A 252 -2.32 18.37 -2.92
C ARG A 252 -2.81 16.97 -2.56
N ALA A 253 -4.11 16.74 -2.60
CA ALA A 253 -4.68 15.43 -2.31
C ALA A 253 -4.18 14.36 -3.28
N THR A 254 -4.14 14.68 -4.57
CA THR A 254 -3.63 13.77 -5.61
C THR A 254 -2.13 13.52 -5.44
N GLN A 255 -1.34 14.58 -5.25
CA GLN A 255 0.10 14.50 -5.04
C GLN A 255 0.44 13.62 -3.84
N LEU A 256 -0.17 13.86 -2.68
CA LEU A 256 0.12 13.10 -1.45
C LEU A 256 -0.35 11.66 -1.56
N THR A 257 -1.46 11.39 -2.26
CA THR A 257 -1.92 10.02 -2.52
C THR A 257 -0.91 9.25 -3.36
N ILE A 258 -0.48 9.81 -4.51
CA ILE A 258 0.51 9.18 -5.39
C ILE A 258 1.83 8.98 -4.65
N LEU A 259 2.32 10.00 -3.93
CA LEU A 259 3.57 9.91 -3.18
C LEU A 259 3.52 8.80 -2.11
N SER A 260 2.41 8.68 -1.39
CA SER A 260 2.24 7.66 -0.34
C SER A 260 2.29 6.25 -0.92
N VAL A 261 1.60 6.00 -2.04
CA VAL A 261 1.60 4.70 -2.70
C VAL A 261 2.96 4.39 -3.34
N TYR A 262 3.62 5.38 -3.95
CA TYR A 262 4.95 5.20 -4.51
C TYR A 262 5.95 4.74 -3.42
N ILE A 263 5.92 5.36 -2.24
CA ILE A 263 6.79 4.98 -1.11
C ILE A 263 6.49 3.54 -0.66
N VAL A 264 5.22 3.11 -0.66
CA VAL A 264 4.88 1.70 -0.37
C VAL A 264 5.54 0.76 -1.38
N PHE A 265 5.42 1.03 -2.68
CA PHE A 265 6.10 0.21 -3.69
C PHE A 265 7.61 0.24 -3.55
N LYS A 266 8.20 1.38 -3.17
CA LYS A 266 9.63 1.48 -2.89
C LYS A 266 10.04 0.61 -1.70
N LEU A 267 9.25 0.60 -0.62
CA LEU A 267 9.49 -0.27 0.54
C LEU A 267 9.43 -1.73 0.13
N PHE A 268 8.38 -2.19 -0.54
CA PHE A 268 8.30 -3.57 -1.02
C PHE A 268 9.42 -3.93 -2.01
N HIS A 269 9.86 -2.98 -2.84
CA HIS A 269 11.01 -3.18 -3.73
C HIS A 269 12.30 -3.54 -2.99
N LEU A 270 12.56 -2.94 -1.82
CA LEU A 270 13.75 -3.24 -1.01
C LEU A 270 13.79 -4.71 -0.57
N SER A 271 12.64 -5.36 -0.48
CA SER A 271 12.53 -6.79 -0.18
C SER A 271 12.69 -7.69 -1.40
N MET A 272 12.58 -7.15 -2.62
CA MET A 272 12.64 -7.93 -3.86
C MET A 272 14.08 -8.12 -4.32
N THR A 273 14.43 -9.37 -4.64
CA THR A 273 15.67 -9.63 -5.38
C THR A 273 15.45 -9.23 -6.84
N PRO A 274 16.34 -8.42 -7.47
CA PRO A 274 16.25 -8.14 -8.89
C PRO A 274 16.22 -9.44 -9.68
N SER A 275 15.14 -9.67 -10.43
CA SER A 275 15.02 -10.80 -11.36
C SER A 275 15.28 -10.31 -12.78
N ASN A 276 16.05 -11.10 -13.53
CA ASN A 276 16.17 -10.93 -14.98
C ASN A 276 14.99 -11.60 -15.73
N ASP A 277 14.18 -12.42 -15.04
CA ASP A 277 12.99 -13.05 -15.62
C ASP A 277 11.74 -12.57 -14.88
N TRP A 278 11.19 -11.45 -15.36
CA TRP A 278 9.97 -10.88 -14.78
C TRP A 278 8.73 -11.72 -15.05
N GLU A 279 8.76 -12.65 -16.00
CA GLU A 279 7.60 -13.48 -16.31
C GLU A 279 7.47 -14.68 -15.37
N LEU A 280 8.49 -14.93 -14.53
CA LEU A 280 8.43 -15.87 -13.41
C LEU A 280 8.18 -15.18 -12.07
N ALA A 281 8.27 -13.85 -12.03
CA ALA A 281 7.92 -13.08 -10.85
C ALA A 281 6.41 -13.13 -10.61
N THR A 282 6.00 -13.29 -9.37
CA THR A 282 4.58 -13.29 -8.96
C THR A 282 3.99 -11.87 -8.93
N HIS A 283 4.85 -10.86 -8.73
CA HIS A 283 4.47 -9.46 -8.68
C HIS A 283 5.07 -8.70 -9.86
N PRO A 284 4.38 -7.70 -10.41
CA PRO A 284 4.96 -6.83 -11.42
C PRO A 284 6.16 -6.11 -10.80
N PRO A 285 7.24 -5.87 -11.57
CA PRO A 285 8.33 -5.06 -11.07
C PRO A 285 7.82 -3.69 -10.60
N PRO A 286 8.36 -3.10 -9.52
CA PRO A 286 7.80 -1.88 -8.92
C PRO A 286 7.67 -0.68 -9.87
N TYR A 287 8.61 -0.51 -10.79
CA TYR A 287 8.50 0.50 -11.84
C TYR A 287 7.35 0.23 -12.83
N VAL A 288 7.05 -1.04 -13.13
CA VAL A 288 5.86 -1.41 -13.92
C VAL A 288 4.59 -1.12 -13.13
N ARG A 289 4.54 -1.45 -11.83
CA ARG A 289 3.40 -1.09 -10.94
C ARG A 289 3.17 0.42 -10.97
N ASN A 290 4.23 1.22 -10.82
CA ASN A 290 4.17 2.69 -10.90
C ASN A 290 3.61 3.20 -12.23
N LEU A 291 4.11 2.70 -13.38
CA LEU A 291 3.58 3.09 -14.70
C LEU A 291 2.08 2.78 -14.85
N MET A 292 1.65 1.59 -14.40
CA MET A 292 0.24 1.20 -14.43
C MET A 292 -0.61 2.08 -13.51
N GLN A 293 -0.10 2.42 -12.33
CA GLN A 293 -0.80 3.32 -11.41
C GLN A 293 -0.95 4.73 -11.95
N MET A 294 0.06 5.26 -12.65
CA MET A 294 -0.05 6.58 -13.30
C MET A 294 -1.16 6.60 -14.36
N ALA A 295 -1.25 5.53 -15.17
CA ALA A 295 -2.33 5.39 -16.14
C ALA A 295 -3.70 5.30 -15.46
N ASN A 296 -3.80 4.52 -14.37
CA ASN A 296 -5.01 4.40 -13.58
C ASN A 296 -5.46 5.75 -12.99
N VAL A 297 -4.55 6.50 -12.34
CA VAL A 297 -4.85 7.83 -11.80
C VAL A 297 -5.37 8.77 -12.89
N LYS A 298 -4.75 8.78 -14.07
CA LYS A 298 -5.21 9.60 -15.19
C LYS A 298 -6.68 9.31 -15.54
N THR A 299 -7.00 8.03 -15.75
CA THR A 299 -8.37 7.60 -16.06
C THR A 299 -9.35 7.97 -14.95
N LEU A 300 -8.97 7.81 -13.68
CA LEU A 300 -9.83 8.19 -12.55
C LEU A 300 -10.13 9.68 -12.50
N LEU A 301 -9.14 10.53 -12.77
CA LEU A 301 -9.32 11.98 -12.80
C LEU A 301 -10.25 12.38 -13.96
N GLU A 302 -10.13 11.73 -15.12
CA GLU A 302 -11.03 11.94 -16.26
C GLU A 302 -12.46 11.50 -15.94
N ASP A 303 -12.65 10.32 -15.35
CA ASP A 303 -13.96 9.80 -14.92
C ASP A 303 -14.67 10.72 -13.91
N TRP A 304 -13.91 11.46 -13.10
CA TRP A 304 -14.43 12.40 -12.11
C TRP A 304 -14.47 13.85 -12.60
N ASN A 305 -14.33 14.08 -13.91
CA ASN A 305 -14.33 15.41 -14.53
C ASN A 305 -13.30 16.36 -13.90
N GLN A 306 -12.15 15.83 -13.47
CA GLN A 306 -11.00 16.62 -12.98
C GLN A 306 -9.99 16.85 -14.12
N SER A 307 -10.45 17.40 -15.25
CA SER A 307 -9.63 17.58 -16.46
C SER A 307 -8.36 18.40 -16.18
N ASP A 308 -8.49 19.50 -15.45
CA ASP A 308 -7.37 20.38 -15.13
C ASP A 308 -6.28 19.65 -14.35
N LEU A 309 -6.68 18.69 -13.52
CA LEU A 309 -5.77 17.89 -12.72
C LEU A 309 -5.16 16.74 -13.51
N SER A 310 -5.93 16.15 -14.43
CA SER A 310 -5.41 15.19 -15.42
C SER A 310 -4.30 15.82 -16.26
N ASP A 311 -4.48 17.07 -16.70
CA ASP A 311 -3.46 17.81 -17.47
C ASP A 311 -2.20 18.11 -16.64
N GLN A 312 -2.34 18.31 -15.33
CA GLN A 312 -1.23 18.55 -14.41
C GLN A 312 -0.53 17.26 -13.93
N LEU A 313 -1.12 16.09 -14.18
CA LEU A 313 -0.67 14.82 -13.62
C LEU A 313 0.77 14.50 -13.97
N GLN A 314 1.24 14.83 -15.18
CA GLN A 314 2.63 14.62 -15.57
C GLN A 314 3.60 15.41 -14.66
N GLY A 315 3.26 16.65 -14.32
CA GLY A 315 4.05 17.48 -13.40
C GLY A 315 4.04 16.93 -11.98
N ILE A 316 2.88 16.45 -11.51
CA ILE A 316 2.75 15.79 -10.20
C ILE A 316 3.65 14.55 -10.14
N ILE A 317 3.59 13.69 -11.16
CA ILE A 317 4.39 12.47 -11.26
C ILE A 317 5.89 12.79 -11.27
N ALA A 318 6.33 13.73 -12.11
CA ALA A 318 7.73 14.11 -12.18
C ALA A 318 8.26 14.59 -10.82
N ARG A 319 7.43 15.35 -10.10
CA ARG A 319 7.74 15.82 -8.76
C ARG A 319 7.80 14.69 -7.73
N VAL A 320 6.85 13.75 -7.75
CA VAL A 320 6.88 12.56 -6.89
C VAL A 320 8.13 11.73 -7.14
N ILE A 321 8.47 11.45 -8.39
CA ILE A 321 9.68 10.69 -8.75
C ILE A 321 10.92 11.42 -8.25
N THR A 322 10.99 12.75 -8.40
CA THR A 322 12.10 13.56 -7.89
C THR A 322 12.25 13.41 -6.37
N ILE A 323 11.14 13.54 -5.62
CA ILE A 323 11.15 13.36 -4.16
C ILE A 323 11.60 11.95 -3.79
N VAL A 324 11.01 10.92 -4.40
CA VAL A 324 11.28 9.54 -4.00
C VAL A 324 12.66 9.07 -4.43
N GLU A 325 13.07 9.31 -5.66
CA GLU A 325 14.32 8.76 -6.16
C GLU A 325 15.53 9.63 -5.78
N GLN A 326 15.40 10.96 -5.77
CA GLN A 326 16.54 11.83 -5.45
C GLN A 326 16.60 12.16 -3.95
N GLN A 327 15.48 12.56 -3.34
CA GLN A 327 15.49 13.05 -1.96
C GLN A 327 15.43 11.92 -0.91
N LEU A 328 15.00 10.69 -1.24
CA LEU A 328 15.17 9.56 -0.31
C LEU A 328 16.64 9.16 -0.15
N GLU A 329 17.47 9.33 -1.19
CA GLU A 329 18.91 9.07 -1.05
C GLU A 329 19.51 10.02 -0.01
N GLU A 330 19.12 11.30 -0.04
CA GLU A 330 19.52 12.29 0.95
C GLU A 330 19.00 11.94 2.36
N ALA A 331 17.71 11.63 2.49
CA ALA A 331 17.10 11.39 3.79
C ALA A 331 17.49 10.03 4.42
N PHE A 332 17.76 9.00 3.62
CA PHE A 332 17.96 7.62 4.10
C PHE A 332 19.31 7.00 3.73
N GLY A 333 20.13 7.67 2.92
CA GLY A 333 21.41 7.13 2.43
C GLY A 333 21.25 5.94 1.49
N VAL A 334 20.07 5.78 0.86
CA VAL A 334 19.77 4.68 -0.07
C VAL A 334 20.15 5.12 -1.47
N ALA A 335 21.21 4.52 -2.03
CA ALA A 335 21.68 4.84 -3.37
C ALA A 335 20.56 4.67 -4.41
N MET A 336 20.43 5.64 -5.32
CA MET A 336 19.56 5.49 -6.48
C MET A 336 19.88 4.24 -7.28
N ASP A 337 18.86 3.41 -7.55
CA ASP A 337 18.97 2.37 -8.56
C ASP A 337 18.90 3.00 -9.96
N ARG A 338 20.04 3.49 -10.46
CA ARG A 338 20.16 4.09 -11.80
C ARG A 338 19.90 3.08 -12.93
N LEU A 339 19.99 1.77 -12.66
CA LEU A 339 19.71 0.73 -13.64
C LEU A 339 18.21 0.71 -14.01
N SER A 340 17.35 1.14 -13.09
CA SER A 340 15.89 1.14 -13.22
C SER A 340 15.34 2.07 -14.30
N LEU A 341 15.99 3.20 -14.63
CA LEU A 341 15.45 4.21 -15.57
C LEU A 341 15.44 3.73 -17.03
N LYS A 342 16.49 3.04 -17.48
CA LYS A 342 16.54 2.48 -18.84
C LYS A 342 15.53 1.35 -19.00
N VAL A 343 15.48 0.50 -17.98
CA VAL A 343 14.54 -0.62 -17.86
C VAL A 343 13.08 -0.12 -17.87
N LEU A 344 12.80 0.99 -17.17
CA LEU A 344 11.50 1.67 -17.14
C LEU A 344 11.06 2.14 -18.53
N ILE A 345 11.96 2.69 -19.35
CA ILE A 345 11.60 3.25 -20.65
C ILE A 345 11.37 2.15 -21.69
N ASP A 346 12.24 1.14 -21.75
CA ASP A 346 12.25 0.16 -22.84
C ASP A 346 11.49 -1.14 -22.51
N GLU A 347 11.66 -1.65 -21.30
CA GLU A 347 11.18 -2.99 -20.91
C GLU A 347 9.86 -2.93 -20.16
N GLY A 348 9.69 -1.92 -19.30
CA GLY A 348 8.50 -1.72 -18.50
C GLY A 348 7.20 -1.71 -19.31
N PRO A 349 7.05 -0.87 -20.34
CA PRO A 349 5.86 -0.84 -21.18
C PRO A 349 5.60 -2.15 -21.94
N ARG A 350 6.67 -2.85 -22.36
CA ARG A 350 6.53 -4.16 -23.03
C ARG A 350 5.97 -5.20 -22.07
N HIS A 351 6.47 -5.24 -20.84
CA HIS A 351 6.01 -6.16 -19.81
C HIS A 351 4.60 -5.81 -19.32
N GLY A 352 4.31 -4.53 -19.06
CA GLY A 352 2.98 -4.06 -18.70
C GLY A 352 1.91 -4.46 -19.73
N ARG A 353 2.22 -4.40 -21.03
CA ARG A 353 1.31 -4.91 -22.08
C ARG A 353 1.05 -6.41 -21.98
N LYS A 354 2.02 -7.22 -21.54
CA LYS A 354 1.80 -8.65 -21.29
C LYS A 354 0.85 -8.86 -20.12
N ILE A 355 1.04 -8.12 -19.02
CA ILE A 355 0.15 -8.17 -17.85
C ILE A 355 -1.29 -7.81 -18.25
N VAL A 356 -1.47 -6.70 -18.96
CA VAL A 356 -2.81 -6.27 -19.45
C VAL A 356 -3.43 -7.30 -20.38
N LYS A 357 -2.62 -7.93 -21.25
CA LYS A 357 -3.11 -9.01 -22.11
C LYS A 357 -3.55 -10.22 -21.28
N THR A 358 -2.78 -10.61 -20.26
CA THR A 358 -3.13 -11.69 -19.34
C THR A 358 -4.44 -11.37 -18.61
N TRP A 359 -4.57 -10.17 -18.06
CA TRP A 359 -5.81 -9.71 -17.41
C TRP A 359 -7.03 -9.88 -18.31
N ARG A 360 -6.95 -9.38 -19.55
CA ARG A 360 -8.05 -9.51 -20.53
C ARG A 360 -8.44 -10.95 -20.81
N ASN A 361 -7.47 -11.86 -20.81
CA ASN A 361 -7.72 -13.28 -21.09
C ASN A 361 -8.39 -14.02 -19.93
N ILE A 362 -8.08 -13.64 -18.68
CA ILE A 362 -8.60 -14.34 -17.48
C ILE A 362 -9.86 -13.69 -16.90
N ARG A 363 -10.21 -12.46 -17.30
CA ARG A 363 -11.29 -11.67 -16.70
C ARG A 363 -12.64 -12.41 -16.73
N ASP A 364 -12.96 -13.07 -17.83
CA ASP A 364 -14.21 -13.84 -17.99
C ASP A 364 -14.23 -15.08 -17.08
N ASP A 365 -13.10 -15.77 -16.94
CA ASP A 365 -13.00 -16.92 -16.03
C ASP A 365 -13.07 -16.48 -14.55
N LEU A 366 -12.50 -15.32 -14.23
CA LEU A 366 -12.52 -14.73 -12.89
C LEU A 366 -13.94 -14.38 -12.43
N SER A 367 -14.87 -14.11 -13.36
CA SER A 367 -16.28 -13.81 -13.04
C SER A 367 -16.98 -14.89 -12.21
N ARG A 368 -16.53 -16.15 -12.29
CA ARG A 368 -17.06 -17.27 -11.49
C ARG A 368 -16.69 -17.20 -10.01
N TYR A 369 -15.63 -16.47 -9.71
CA TYR A 369 -15.04 -16.34 -8.39
C TYR A 369 -15.35 -14.98 -7.76
N SER A 370 -15.43 -13.94 -8.59
CA SER A 370 -15.66 -12.56 -8.16
C SER A 370 -16.96 -12.36 -7.39
N HIS A 371 -16.89 -11.52 -6.36
CA HIS A 371 -18.05 -11.08 -5.58
C HIS A 371 -18.61 -9.73 -6.09
N VAL A 372 -17.96 -9.13 -7.09
CA VAL A 372 -18.37 -7.91 -7.80
C VAL A 372 -18.62 -8.17 -9.28
N SER A 373 -19.40 -7.30 -9.93
CA SER A 373 -19.61 -7.35 -11.38
C SER A 373 -18.29 -7.25 -12.15
N ILE A 374 -18.20 -7.98 -13.26
CA ILE A 374 -17.07 -7.93 -14.18
C ILE A 374 -16.83 -6.51 -14.71
N GLU A 375 -17.86 -5.67 -14.78
CA GLU A 375 -17.72 -4.25 -15.15
C GLU A 375 -16.94 -3.43 -14.10
N HIS A 376 -16.89 -3.95 -12.87
CA HIS A 376 -16.13 -3.41 -11.74
C HIS A 376 -14.82 -4.19 -11.49
N LEU A 377 -14.48 -5.14 -12.37
CA LEU A 377 -13.17 -5.76 -12.55
C LEU A 377 -12.46 -5.06 -13.70
#